data_AF-A0A2V7RF43-F1
#
_entry.id   AF-A0A2V7RF43-F1
#
_cell.length_a   1.000
_cell.length_b   1.000
_cell.length_c   1.000
_cell.angle_alpha   90.00
_cell.angle_beta   90.00
_cell.angle_gamma   90.00
#
_symmetry.space_group_name_H-M   'P 1'
#
loop_
_entity.id
_entity.type
_entity.pdbx_description
1 polymer ?
#
loop_
_entity_poly.entity_id
_entity_poly.type
_entity_poly.pdbx_seq_one_letter_code
_entity_poly.pdbx_strand_id
1 'polypeptide(L)'
;MITDGLTPLTFLLLVGLVLGVAGAGLLGVFALMLRRGDVAKLLAALAFGGVDLYVALLLIAGGTSKDRVLALGQEKHICEVDCHLAYSVVGVETGGTRCTVTVKVRFDETTISPHRGMAPLTPNSRYVALVDERGRRSEAPTDGLRRSLVPGESYTTDLVFDVAPDAHDLRLVLRNDDLETRLVIGHENSFLHGQTTFRIGS
;
A
#
# COMPACT_ATOMS: atom_id res chain seq x y z
N MET A 1 6.98 14.59 -2.52
CA MET A 1 5.83 13.70 -2.69
C MET A 1 6.06 12.47 -1.84
N ILE A 2 5.12 12.11 -0.96
CA ILE A 2 5.20 10.86 -0.17
C ILE A 2 4.23 9.89 -0.83
N THR A 3 4.78 8.92 -1.54
CA THR A 3 4.02 7.86 -2.20
C THR A 3 4.01 6.60 -1.34
N ASP A 4 3.05 5.72 -1.59
CA ASP A 4 2.95 4.39 -0.98
C ASP A 4 4.04 3.40 -1.47
N GLY A 5 4.86 3.80 -2.45
CA GLY A 5 6.02 3.05 -2.93
C GLY A 5 5.72 2.09 -4.09
N LEU A 6 4.49 2.04 -4.59
CA LEU A 6 4.16 1.25 -5.77
C LEU A 6 4.75 1.93 -7.02
N THR A 7 5.63 1.22 -7.73
CA THR A 7 6.20 1.69 -9.00
C THR A 7 6.04 0.61 -10.07
N PRO A 8 5.99 0.97 -11.37
CA PRO A 8 5.94 -0.01 -12.45
C PRO A 8 7.09 -1.03 -12.37
N LEU A 9 8.29 -0.57 -11.96
CA LEU A 9 9.45 -1.44 -11.82
C LEU A 9 9.27 -2.48 -10.72
N THR A 10 8.85 -2.08 -9.51
CA THR A 10 8.70 -3.01 -8.37
C THR A 10 7.56 -4.00 -8.60
N PHE A 11 6.49 -3.56 -9.27
CA PHE A 11 5.41 -4.44 -9.71
C PHE A 11 5.89 -5.45 -10.77
N LEU A 12 6.60 -5.01 -11.81
CA LEU A 12 7.13 -5.89 -12.85
C LEU A 12 8.16 -6.89 -12.31
N LEU A 13 8.96 -6.51 -11.31
CA LEU A 13 9.87 -7.43 -10.63
C LEU A 13 9.11 -8.57 -9.92
N LEU A 14 8.01 -8.25 -9.23
CA LEU A 14 7.16 -9.26 -8.59
C LEU A 14 6.54 -10.20 -9.64
N VAL A 15 5.92 -9.63 -10.68
CA VAL A 15 5.29 -10.42 -11.76
C VAL A 15 6.33 -11.28 -12.48
N GLY A 16 7.49 -10.71 -12.79
CA GLY A 16 8.61 -11.42 -13.42
C GLY A 16 9.12 -12.57 -12.57
N LEU A 17 9.21 -12.41 -11.24
CA LEU A 17 9.55 -13.50 -10.33
C LEU A 17 8.49 -14.61 -10.37
N VAL A 18 7.21 -14.26 -10.24
CA VAL A 18 6.12 -15.25 -10.22
C VAL A 18 6.09 -16.06 -11.52
N LEU A 19 6.14 -15.37 -12.67
CA LEU A 19 6.15 -16.02 -13.98
C LEU A 19 7.43 -16.82 -14.21
N GLY A 20 8.59 -16.30 -13.78
CA GLY A 20 9.89 -16.97 -13.87
C GLY A 20 9.92 -18.27 -13.08
N VAL A 21 9.43 -18.25 -11.83
CA VAL A 21 9.33 -19.44 -10.97
C VAL A 21 8.34 -20.45 -11.55
N ALA A 22 7.17 -20.00 -12.01
CA ALA A 22 6.18 -20.89 -12.63
C ALA A 22 6.72 -21.56 -13.91
N GLY A 23 7.37 -20.77 -14.77
CA GLY A 23 8.02 -21.26 -15.99
C GLY A 23 9.16 -22.24 -15.71
N ALA A 24 10.04 -21.91 -14.74
CA ALA A 24 11.12 -22.80 -14.31
C ALA A 24 10.58 -24.10 -13.71
N GLY A 25 9.48 -24.04 -12.94
CA GLY A 25 8.80 -25.21 -12.40
C GLY A 25 8.25 -26.13 -13.50
N LEU A 26 7.51 -25.57 -14.47
CA LEU A 26 6.96 -26.32 -15.61
C LEU A 26 8.07 -26.97 -16.45
N LEU A 27 9.11 -26.20 -16.80
CA LEU A 27 10.26 -26.71 -17.54
C LEU A 27 11.05 -27.74 -16.72
N GLY A 28 11.12 -27.57 -15.41
CA GLY A 28 11.75 -28.51 -14.48
C GLY A 28 11.05 -29.86 -14.47
N VAL A 29 9.71 -29.86 -14.37
CA VAL A 29 8.90 -31.08 -14.48
C VAL A 29 9.10 -31.76 -15.83
N PHE A 30 9.07 -30.99 -16.93
CA PHE A 30 9.31 -31.54 -18.26
C PHE A 30 10.72 -32.13 -18.41
N ALA A 31 11.74 -31.45 -17.86
CA ALA A 31 13.12 -31.96 -17.85
C ALA A 31 13.24 -33.27 -17.05
N LEU A 32 12.53 -33.41 -15.93
CA LEU A 32 12.46 -34.66 -15.17
C LEU A 32 11.80 -35.78 -15.97
N MET A 33 10.71 -35.49 -16.70
CA MET A 33 10.07 -36.46 -17.60
C MET A 33 11.01 -36.94 -18.71
N LEU A 34 11.82 -36.04 -19.25
CA LEU A 34 12.88 -36.35 -20.22
C LEU A 34 14.14 -36.97 -19.59
N ARG A 35 14.12 -37.30 -18.29
CA ARG A 35 15.26 -37.84 -17.53
C ARG A 35 16.51 -36.95 -17.55
N ARG A 36 16.34 -35.64 -17.79
CA ARG A 36 17.40 -34.63 -17.75
C ARG A 36 17.48 -34.01 -16.35
N GLY A 37 17.88 -34.82 -15.38
CA GLY A 37 17.96 -34.42 -13.97
C GLY A 37 18.84 -33.20 -13.71
N ASP A 38 19.94 -33.03 -14.45
CA ASP A 38 20.83 -31.89 -14.28
C ASP A 38 20.21 -30.57 -14.73
N VAL A 39 19.40 -30.60 -15.80
CA VAL A 39 18.62 -29.42 -16.24
C VAL A 39 17.55 -29.07 -15.21
N ALA A 40 16.87 -30.07 -14.65
CA ALA A 40 15.88 -29.85 -13.59
C ALA A 40 16.52 -29.24 -12.33
N LYS A 41 17.71 -29.71 -11.91
CA LYS A 41 18.48 -29.12 -10.80
C LYS A 41 18.87 -27.67 -11.07
N LEU A 42 19.34 -27.37 -12.28
CA LEU A 42 19.69 -26.00 -12.67
C LEU A 42 18.47 -25.07 -12.62
N LEU A 43 17.33 -25.50 -13.17
CA LEU A 43 16.08 -24.73 -13.15
C LEU A 43 15.59 -24.50 -11.72
N ALA A 44 15.66 -25.52 -10.86
CA ALA A 44 15.34 -25.39 -9.45
C ALA A 44 16.28 -24.38 -8.76
N ALA A 45 17.60 -24.48 -8.99
CA ALA A 45 18.57 -23.56 -8.43
C ALA A 45 18.33 -22.11 -8.86
N LEU A 46 17.98 -21.88 -10.13
CA LEU A 46 17.61 -20.56 -10.64
C LEU A 46 16.32 -20.03 -10.00
N ALA A 47 15.30 -20.88 -9.85
CA ALA A 47 14.04 -20.50 -9.22
C ALA A 47 14.24 -20.12 -7.75
N PHE A 48 14.91 -20.97 -6.97
CA PHE A 48 15.21 -20.69 -5.56
C PHE A 48 16.12 -19.47 -5.41
N GLY A 49 17.20 -19.37 -6.19
CA GLY A 49 18.09 -18.21 -6.16
C GLY A 49 17.38 -16.89 -6.51
N GLY A 50 16.42 -16.92 -7.44
CA GLY A 50 15.59 -15.77 -7.76
C GLY A 50 14.66 -15.36 -6.60
N VAL A 51 14.03 -16.33 -5.93
CA VAL A 51 13.19 -16.08 -4.76
C VAL A 51 14.03 -15.54 -3.61
N ASP A 52 15.18 -16.14 -3.32
CA ASP A 52 16.09 -15.72 -2.24
C ASP A 52 16.58 -14.28 -2.47
N LEU A 53 16.97 -13.97 -3.72
CA LEU A 53 17.37 -12.61 -4.09
C LEU A 53 16.22 -11.62 -3.89
N TYR A 54 15.00 -11.97 -4.29
CA TYR A 54 13.84 -11.11 -4.12
C TYR A 54 13.52 -10.85 -2.65
N VAL A 55 13.54 -11.90 -1.83
CA VAL A 55 13.32 -11.81 -0.37
C VAL A 55 14.40 -10.94 0.26
N ALA A 56 15.67 -11.10 -0.12
CA ALA A 56 16.76 -10.25 0.37
C ALA A 56 16.51 -8.77 0.04
N LEU A 57 16.11 -8.46 -1.21
CA LEU A 57 15.78 -7.09 -1.62
C LEU A 57 14.59 -6.53 -0.85
N LEU A 58 13.54 -7.33 -0.64
CA LEU A 58 12.36 -6.96 0.15
C LEU A 58 12.74 -6.59 1.58
N LEU A 59 13.57 -7.43 2.22
CA LEU A 59 14.02 -7.21 3.59
C LEU A 59 14.94 -5.98 3.72
N ILE A 60 15.84 -5.76 2.74
CA ILE A 60 16.69 -4.58 2.71
C ILE A 60 15.85 -3.31 2.55
N ALA A 61 14.89 -3.31 1.62
CA ALA A 61 14.00 -2.17 1.41
C ALA A 61 13.14 -1.89 2.66
N GLY A 62 12.57 -2.93 3.28
CA GLY A 62 11.83 -2.81 4.53
C GLY A 62 12.71 -2.24 5.65
N GLY A 63 13.86 -2.84 5.92
CA GLY A 63 14.75 -2.43 7.01
C GLY A 63 15.40 -1.05 6.85
N THR A 64 15.49 -0.52 5.63
CA THR A 64 16.05 0.82 5.36
C THR A 64 14.98 1.93 5.31
N SER A 65 13.71 1.54 5.25
CA SER A 65 12.59 2.48 5.25
C SER A 65 12.37 3.09 6.64
N LYS A 66 11.67 4.23 6.68
CA LYS A 66 11.44 5.00 7.92
C LYS A 66 9.98 5.32 8.07
N ASP A 67 9.50 5.26 9.32
CA ASP A 67 8.19 5.77 9.67
C ASP A 67 8.11 7.28 9.42
N ARG A 68 6.94 7.72 8.95
CA ARG A 68 6.64 9.13 8.72
C ARG A 68 5.33 9.48 9.38
N VAL A 69 5.31 10.64 10.03
CA VAL A 69 4.12 11.19 10.65
C VAL A 69 3.79 12.50 9.96
N LEU A 70 2.66 12.52 9.28
CA LEU A 70 2.14 13.66 8.55
C LEU A 70 1.33 14.56 9.48
N ALA A 71 1.50 15.86 9.35
CA ALA A 71 0.65 16.84 10.01
C ALA A 71 -0.70 16.99 9.28
N LEU A 72 -1.66 17.65 9.94
CA LEU A 72 -2.92 18.06 9.31
C LEU A 72 -2.64 18.87 8.03
N GLY A 73 -3.41 18.59 6.98
CA GLY A 73 -3.29 19.20 5.65
C GLY A 73 -2.14 18.67 4.79
N GLN A 74 -1.21 17.87 5.32
CA GLN A 74 -0.20 17.22 4.47
C GLN A 74 -0.82 16.10 3.64
N GLU A 75 -0.35 15.96 2.40
CA GLU A 75 -0.87 14.95 1.47
C GLU A 75 -0.02 13.68 1.49
N LYS A 76 -0.70 12.54 1.56
CA LYS A 76 -0.18 11.20 1.26
C LYS A 76 -0.73 10.78 -0.08
N HIS A 77 0.14 10.40 -1.01
CA HIS A 77 -0.27 9.92 -2.33
C HIS A 77 -0.28 8.40 -2.33
N ILE A 78 -1.40 7.83 -2.74
CA ILE A 78 -1.58 6.39 -2.89
C ILE A 78 -1.79 6.12 -4.39
N CYS A 79 -1.03 5.19 -4.91
CA CYS A 79 -1.04 4.82 -6.30
C CYS A 79 -2.31 4.05 -6.64
N GLU A 80 -2.93 4.48 -7.73
CA GLU A 80 -3.81 3.66 -8.55
C GLU A 80 -3.05 3.31 -9.84
N VAL A 81 -3.52 2.32 -10.59
CA VAL A 81 -2.79 1.76 -11.75
C VAL A 81 -2.25 2.84 -12.72
N ASP A 82 -3.01 3.91 -12.93
CA ASP A 82 -2.71 4.94 -13.95
C ASP A 82 -2.55 6.38 -13.40
N CYS A 83 -2.66 6.59 -12.09
CA CYS A 83 -2.63 7.91 -11.45
C CYS A 83 -2.54 7.80 -9.92
N HIS A 84 -2.29 8.91 -9.22
CA HIS A 84 -2.30 8.94 -7.76
C HIS A 84 -3.57 9.62 -7.22
N LEU A 85 -4.02 9.14 -6.06
CA LEU A 85 -4.98 9.84 -5.22
C LEU A 85 -4.27 10.40 -4.00
N ALA A 86 -4.44 11.70 -3.75
CA ALA A 86 -3.90 12.39 -2.60
C ALA A 86 -4.92 12.38 -1.46
N TYR A 87 -4.47 11.99 -0.28
CA TYR A 87 -5.25 11.95 0.96
C TYR A 87 -4.63 12.92 1.96
N SER A 88 -5.44 13.77 2.57
CA SER A 88 -5.00 14.62 3.68
C SER A 88 -6.06 14.67 4.77
N VAL A 89 -5.63 14.77 6.03
CA VAL A 89 -6.55 15.02 7.14
C VAL A 89 -6.77 16.52 7.26
N VAL A 90 -8.02 16.96 7.15
CA VAL A 90 -8.39 18.39 7.16
C VAL A 90 -9.16 18.80 8.41
N GLY A 91 -9.68 17.84 9.17
CA GLY A 91 -10.43 18.08 10.39
C GLY A 91 -10.38 16.90 11.34
N VAL A 92 -10.43 17.18 12.64
CA VAL A 92 -10.48 16.18 13.71
C VAL A 92 -11.42 16.70 14.79
N GLU A 93 -12.39 15.89 15.16
CA GLU A 93 -13.30 16.15 16.29
C GLU A 93 -13.26 14.96 17.24
N THR A 94 -12.95 15.23 18.51
CA THR A 94 -12.91 14.21 19.56
C THR A 94 -13.99 14.47 20.60
N GLY A 95 -14.78 13.45 20.92
CA GLY A 95 -15.88 13.51 21.86
C GLY A 95 -15.98 12.23 22.69
N GLY A 96 -15.37 12.24 23.87
CA GLY A 96 -15.33 11.07 24.76
C GLY A 96 -14.66 9.87 24.09
N THR A 97 -15.43 8.83 23.79
CA THR A 97 -14.96 7.62 23.11
C THR A 97 -15.14 7.66 21.59
N ARG A 98 -15.63 8.77 21.03
CA ARG A 98 -15.86 8.91 19.58
C ARG A 98 -14.86 9.90 19.00
N CYS A 99 -14.16 9.51 17.95
CA CYS A 99 -13.26 10.37 17.20
C CYS A 99 -13.71 10.41 15.75
N THR A 100 -14.02 11.59 15.24
CA THR A 100 -14.34 11.83 13.83
C THR A 100 -13.14 12.48 13.17
N VAL A 101 -12.66 11.89 12.08
CA VAL A 101 -11.55 12.42 11.29
C VAL A 101 -12.06 12.74 9.89
N THR A 102 -12.03 14.02 9.52
CA THR A 102 -12.39 14.47 8.18
C THR A 102 -11.19 14.35 7.26
N VAL A 103 -11.32 13.48 6.25
CA VAL A 103 -10.30 13.22 5.25
C VAL A 103 -10.71 13.86 3.94
N LYS A 104 -9.80 14.63 3.34
CA LYS A 104 -9.91 15.11 1.97
C LYS A 104 -9.23 14.11 1.03
N VAL A 105 -9.97 13.70 0.00
CA VAL A 105 -9.47 12.89 -1.11
C VAL A 105 -9.43 13.76 -2.35
N ARG A 106 -8.30 13.80 -3.05
CA ARG A 106 -8.10 14.60 -4.26
C ARG A 106 -7.48 13.74 -5.35
N PHE A 107 -7.99 13.88 -6.56
CA PHE A 107 -7.34 13.33 -7.74
C PHE A 107 -6.07 14.14 -8.06
N ASP A 108 -4.91 13.50 -8.20
CA ASP A 108 -3.68 14.18 -8.58
C ASP A 108 -3.50 14.22 -10.11
N GLU A 109 -3.96 15.30 -10.76
CA GLU A 109 -3.89 15.41 -12.22
C GLU A 109 -2.46 15.42 -12.79
N THR A 110 -1.45 15.71 -11.96
CA THR A 110 -0.05 15.76 -12.41
C THR A 110 0.55 14.38 -12.66
N THR A 111 -0.15 13.33 -12.24
CA THR A 111 0.32 11.93 -12.28
C THR A 111 -0.44 11.08 -13.30
N ILE A 112 -1.33 11.70 -14.08
CA ILE A 112 -2.15 11.00 -15.07
C ILE A 112 -1.28 10.44 -16.19
N SER A 113 -1.38 9.13 -16.42
CA SER A 113 -0.84 8.50 -17.61
C SER A 113 -1.42 9.13 -18.89
N PRO A 114 -0.60 9.42 -19.92
CA PRO A 114 -1.07 9.98 -21.19
C PRO A 114 -2.18 9.16 -21.88
N HIS A 115 -2.29 7.86 -21.54
CA HIS A 115 -3.23 6.92 -22.17
C HIS A 115 -4.56 6.79 -21.42
N ARG A 116 -4.71 7.38 -20.23
CA ARG A 116 -5.87 7.19 -19.34
C ARG A 116 -7.11 8.00 -19.75
N GLY A 117 -6.90 9.18 -20.34
CA GLY A 117 -7.97 10.14 -20.62
C GLY A 117 -8.61 10.73 -19.34
N MET A 118 -9.79 11.33 -19.48
CA MET A 118 -10.49 12.07 -18.41
C MET A 118 -11.58 11.25 -17.70
N ALA A 119 -11.54 9.93 -17.80
CA ALA A 119 -12.55 9.07 -17.21
C ALA A 119 -12.51 9.11 -15.66
N PRO A 120 -13.68 8.99 -14.99
CA PRO A 120 -13.74 8.89 -13.54
C PRO A 120 -12.93 7.70 -13.00
N LEU A 121 -12.30 7.86 -11.84
CA LEU A 121 -11.60 6.81 -11.10
C LEU A 121 -12.38 6.46 -9.84
N THR A 122 -12.69 5.18 -9.67
CA THR A 122 -13.12 4.66 -8.38
C THR A 122 -11.88 4.16 -7.62
N PRO A 123 -11.61 4.67 -6.40
CA PRO A 123 -10.46 4.22 -5.61
C PRO A 123 -10.55 2.72 -5.27
N ASN A 124 -9.40 2.03 -5.24
CA ASN A 124 -9.29 0.67 -4.71
C ASN A 124 -9.64 0.59 -3.21
N SER A 125 -9.70 -0.61 -2.65
CA SER A 125 -10.03 -0.79 -1.23
C SER A 125 -9.02 -0.07 -0.32
N ARG A 126 -9.52 0.61 0.70
CA ARG A 126 -8.70 1.31 1.69
C ARG A 126 -8.86 0.67 3.05
N TYR A 127 -7.76 0.67 3.79
CA TYR A 127 -7.74 0.32 5.20
C TYR A 127 -7.50 1.59 6.00
N VAL A 128 -8.37 1.83 7.00
CA VAL A 128 -8.22 2.95 7.93
C VAL A 128 -8.31 2.48 9.38
N ALA A 129 -7.40 2.96 10.21
CA ALA A 129 -7.44 2.72 11.65
C ALA A 129 -6.80 3.88 12.41
N LEU A 130 -7.37 4.20 13.57
CA LEU A 130 -6.66 4.97 14.59
C LEU A 130 -5.83 4.01 15.44
N VAL A 131 -4.58 4.40 15.68
CA VAL A 131 -3.62 3.68 16.51
C VAL A 131 -3.17 4.60 17.64
N ASP A 132 -3.27 4.13 18.88
CA ASP A 132 -2.79 4.87 20.06
C ASP A 132 -1.31 4.55 20.38
N GLU A 133 -0.76 5.23 21.39
CA GLU A 133 0.61 4.99 21.89
C GLU A 133 0.88 3.53 22.28
N ARG A 134 -0.15 2.78 22.67
CA ARG A 134 -0.07 1.38 23.11
C ARG A 134 -0.24 0.40 21.94
N GLY A 135 -0.44 0.91 20.73
CA GLY A 135 -0.65 0.11 19.52
C GLY A 135 -2.06 -0.48 19.39
N ARG A 136 -3.03 -0.07 20.24
CA ARG A 136 -4.43 -0.49 20.09
C ARG A 136 -5.01 0.14 18.84
N ARG A 137 -5.77 -0.64 18.08
CA ARG A 137 -6.34 -0.23 16.79
C ARG A 137 -7.84 -0.09 16.87
N SER A 138 -8.35 1.01 16.35
CA SER A 138 -9.78 1.26 16.18
C SER A 138 -10.03 1.50 14.70
N GLU A 139 -10.77 0.60 14.05
CA GLU A 139 -11.04 0.68 12.60
C GLU A 139 -12.31 1.48 12.33
N ALA A 140 -12.41 2.08 11.15
CA ALA A 140 -13.63 2.77 10.70
C ALA A 140 -14.07 2.26 9.32
N PRO A 141 -15.37 2.34 9.02
CA PRO A 141 -15.88 2.07 7.67
C PRO A 141 -15.22 2.95 6.62
N THR A 142 -14.95 2.39 5.44
CA THR A 142 -14.26 3.09 4.34
C THR A 142 -15.17 3.43 3.16
N ASP A 143 -16.48 3.27 3.29
CA ASP A 143 -17.42 3.48 2.18
C ASP A 143 -17.33 4.89 1.60
N GLY A 144 -17.11 5.88 2.47
CA GLY A 144 -16.90 7.28 2.07
C GLY A 144 -15.66 7.52 1.22
N LEU A 145 -14.66 6.63 1.27
CA LEU A 145 -13.42 6.72 0.49
C LEU A 145 -13.52 6.09 -0.91
N ARG A 146 -14.62 5.40 -1.22
CA ARG A 146 -14.83 4.71 -2.51
C ARG A 146 -15.54 5.56 -3.56
N ARG A 147 -15.82 6.83 -3.26
CA ARG A 147 -16.48 7.72 -4.20
C ARG A 147 -15.59 7.96 -5.42
N SER A 148 -16.17 7.82 -6.60
CA SER A 148 -15.48 8.09 -7.86
C SER A 148 -15.11 9.57 -8.00
N LEU A 149 -13.92 9.86 -8.54
CA LEU A 149 -13.45 11.22 -8.82
C LEU A 149 -13.05 11.37 -10.30
N VAL A 150 -13.29 12.54 -10.89
CA VAL A 150 -12.65 12.95 -12.15
C VAL A 150 -11.34 13.70 -11.88
N PRO A 151 -10.42 13.81 -12.87
CA PRO A 151 -9.22 14.64 -12.73
C PRO A 151 -9.49 16.06 -12.22
N GLY A 152 -8.73 16.49 -11.21
CA GLY A 152 -8.90 17.78 -10.53
C GLY A 152 -10.02 17.83 -9.47
N GLU A 153 -10.88 16.80 -9.38
CA GLU A 153 -11.92 16.74 -8.35
C GLU A 153 -11.31 16.42 -6.98
N SER A 154 -11.94 16.96 -5.94
CA SER A 154 -11.72 16.52 -4.56
C SER A 154 -13.03 16.50 -3.79
N TYR A 155 -13.10 15.65 -2.77
CA TYR A 155 -14.18 15.64 -1.80
C TYR A 155 -13.63 15.45 -0.39
N THR A 156 -14.47 15.71 0.60
CA THR A 156 -14.21 15.38 2.00
C THR A 156 -15.19 14.32 2.48
N THR A 157 -14.73 13.45 3.36
CA THR A 157 -15.57 12.45 4.02
C THR A 157 -15.13 12.28 5.47
N ASP A 158 -16.08 11.94 6.33
CA ASP A 158 -15.84 11.76 7.76
C ASP A 158 -15.67 10.28 8.07
N LEU A 159 -14.56 9.96 8.71
CA LEU A 159 -14.27 8.64 9.25
C LEU A 159 -14.54 8.66 10.74
N VAL A 160 -15.48 7.83 11.20
CA VAL A 160 -15.89 7.76 12.59
C VAL A 160 -15.28 6.54 13.24
N PHE A 161 -14.56 6.76 14.34
CA PHE A 161 -13.89 5.73 15.12
C PHE A 161 -14.44 5.70 16.55
N ASP A 162 -14.61 4.50 17.07
CA ASP A 162 -14.82 4.26 18.51
C ASP A 162 -13.46 3.97 19.15
N VAL A 163 -12.95 4.93 19.91
CA VAL A 163 -11.64 4.88 20.58
C VAL A 163 -11.79 4.58 22.06
N ALA A 164 -10.78 3.95 22.64
CA ALA A 164 -10.75 3.71 24.07
C ALA A 164 -10.73 5.04 24.85
N PRO A 165 -11.36 5.13 26.04
CA PRO A 165 -11.44 6.38 26.82
C PRO A 165 -10.08 6.93 27.26
N ASP A 166 -9.08 6.06 27.35
CA ASP A 166 -7.70 6.36 27.76
C ASP A 166 -6.71 6.39 26.59
N ALA A 167 -7.22 6.51 25.36
CA ALA A 167 -6.38 6.58 24.17
C ALA A 167 -5.77 7.99 24.02
N HIS A 168 -4.45 8.04 23.89
CA HIS A 168 -3.65 9.25 23.70
C HIS A 168 -2.70 9.09 22.50
N ASP A 169 -2.15 10.20 22.00
CA ASP A 169 -1.22 10.22 20.87
C ASP A 169 -1.75 9.49 19.62
N LEU A 170 -3.02 9.72 19.30
CA LEU A 170 -3.72 9.05 18.20
C LEU A 170 -3.07 9.36 16.84
N ARG A 171 -2.83 8.29 16.07
CA ARG A 171 -2.33 8.34 14.70
C ARG A 171 -3.29 7.63 13.76
N LEU A 172 -3.63 8.27 12.65
CA LEU A 172 -4.41 7.64 11.59
C LEU A 172 -3.48 6.89 10.64
N VAL A 173 -3.70 5.59 10.54
CA VAL A 173 -3.23 4.75 9.45
C VAL A 173 -4.27 4.82 8.36
N LEU A 174 -3.88 5.23 7.15
CA LEU A 174 -4.70 5.18 5.94
C LEU A 174 -3.82 4.63 4.82
N ARG A 175 -4.15 3.45 4.28
CA ARG A 175 -3.32 2.70 3.31
C ARG A 175 -4.18 1.85 2.37
N ASN A 176 -3.57 1.28 1.34
CA ASN A 176 -4.23 0.26 0.52
C ASN A 176 -4.51 -1.02 1.33
N ASP A 177 -5.63 -1.67 1.03
CA ASP A 177 -6.05 -2.92 1.70
C ASP A 177 -5.77 -4.19 0.85
N ASP A 178 -5.00 -4.03 -0.23
CA ASP A 178 -4.74 -5.12 -1.17
C ASP A 178 -3.59 -6.01 -0.69
N LEU A 179 -3.80 -7.32 -0.61
CA LEU A 179 -2.85 -8.26 0.00
C LEU A 179 -1.56 -8.43 -0.81
N GLU A 180 -1.65 -8.33 -2.13
CA GLU A 180 -0.53 -8.44 -3.06
C GLU A 180 0.54 -7.37 -2.82
N THR A 181 0.14 -6.19 -2.33
CA THR A 181 1.06 -5.09 -2.04
C THR A 181 2.04 -5.40 -0.92
N ARG A 182 1.76 -6.42 -0.09
CA ARG A 182 2.68 -6.90 0.96
C ARG A 182 3.95 -7.55 0.42
N LEU A 183 3.91 -8.02 -0.83
CA LEU A 183 5.06 -8.62 -1.49
C LEU A 183 5.80 -7.64 -2.38
N VAL A 184 5.26 -6.44 -2.61
CA VAL A 184 5.88 -5.43 -3.47
C VAL A 184 7.02 -4.74 -2.72
N ILE A 185 8.24 -4.89 -3.23
CA ILE A 185 9.44 -4.25 -2.66
C ILE A 185 9.24 -2.73 -2.55
N GLY A 186 9.46 -2.19 -1.36
CA GLY A 186 9.38 -0.75 -1.09
C GLY A 186 7.97 -0.19 -0.95
N HIS A 187 6.94 -1.04 -1.00
CA HIS A 187 5.57 -0.60 -0.73
C HIS A 187 5.36 -0.45 0.78
N GLU A 188 4.55 0.52 1.22
CA GLU A 188 4.23 0.73 2.64
C GLU A 188 3.53 -0.44 3.34
N ASN A 189 2.93 -1.36 2.58
CA ASN A 189 2.30 -2.59 3.09
C ASN A 189 3.31 -3.74 3.19
N SER A 190 4.52 -3.57 2.65
CA SER A 190 5.52 -4.62 2.60
C SER A 190 6.11 -4.92 3.97
N PHE A 191 6.60 -6.14 4.12
CA PHE A 191 7.12 -6.63 5.39
C PHE A 191 8.29 -5.77 5.89
N LEU A 192 8.26 -5.38 7.16
CA LEU A 192 9.22 -4.49 7.83
C LEU A 192 9.29 -3.06 7.29
N HIS A 193 8.42 -2.68 6.35
CA HIS A 193 8.45 -1.32 5.83
C HIS A 193 7.83 -0.34 6.83
N GLY A 194 8.48 0.82 6.98
CA GLY A 194 8.04 1.93 7.78
C GLY A 194 6.74 2.50 7.24
N GLN A 195 5.88 2.90 8.16
CA GLN A 195 4.53 3.35 7.86
C GLN A 195 4.43 4.86 7.80
N THR A 196 3.62 5.35 6.87
CA THR A 196 3.22 6.76 6.84
C THR A 196 1.84 6.91 7.47
N THR A 197 1.79 7.62 8.60
CA THR A 197 0.58 7.89 9.39
C THR A 197 0.30 9.38 9.48
N PHE A 198 -0.93 9.78 9.80
CA PHE A 198 -1.27 11.17 10.11
C PHE A 198 -1.38 11.35 11.62
N ARG A 199 -0.85 12.46 12.14
CA ARG A 199 -1.06 12.88 13.53
C ARG A 199 -2.47 13.44 13.69
N ILE A 200 -3.24 12.90 14.64
CA ILE A 200 -4.65 13.28 14.87
C ILE A 200 -4.79 14.12 16.14
N GLY A 201 -4.10 13.75 17.22
CA GLY A 201 -4.09 14.50 18.46
C GLY A 201 -3.05 13.96 19.43
N SER A 202 -2.54 14.84 20.29
CA SER A 202 -1.76 14.52 21.49
C SER A 202 -2.70 14.18 22.64
#